data_AF-A0AA43GNC8-F1
#
_entry.id   AF-A0AA43GNC8-F1
#
_cell.length_a   1.000
_cell.length_b   1.000
_cell.length_c   1.000
_cell.angle_alpha   90.00
_cell.angle_beta   90.00
_cell.angle_gamma   90.00
#
_symmetry.space_group_name_H-M   'P 1'
#
loop_
_entity.id
_entity.type
_entity.pdbx_description
1 polymer ?
#
loop_
_entity_poly.entity_id
_entity_poly.type
_entity_poly.pdbx_seq_one_letter_code
_entity_poly.pdbx_strand_id
1 'polypeptide(L)'
;MTTINHTHSHPSYHPPNHTKSGWLNNLLNQSLLNPVRDWLNRVSIKNYRIAHVICQVIPCCCPFERNIDLLGRTFHIPALCKLNPLYDELVAIRFRALSYLADECGQDITKYIC
;
A
#
# COMPACT_ATOMS: atom_id res chain seq x y z
N MET A 1 32.71 -12.32 -27.44
CA MET A 1 31.42 -11.62 -27.34
C MET A 1 30.36 -12.65 -26.97
N THR A 2 30.11 -12.84 -25.69
CA THR A 2 29.09 -13.77 -25.18
C THR A 2 27.99 -12.93 -24.55
N THR A 3 26.88 -12.78 -25.27
CA THR A 3 25.69 -12.05 -24.82
C THR A 3 24.92 -12.93 -23.84
N ILE A 4 24.89 -12.53 -22.57
CA ILE A 4 24.08 -13.21 -21.54
C ILE A 4 22.66 -12.65 -21.64
N ASN A 5 21.74 -13.44 -22.20
CA ASN A 5 20.32 -13.13 -22.18
C ASN A 5 19.76 -13.43 -20.78
N HIS A 6 19.55 -12.40 -19.97
CA HIS A 6 18.82 -12.51 -18.70
C HIS A 6 17.32 -12.59 -19.00
N THR A 7 16.73 -13.78 -18.87
CA THR A 7 15.29 -14.00 -18.95
C THR A 7 14.67 -13.65 -17.60
N HIS A 8 14.11 -12.45 -17.46
CA HIS A 8 13.36 -12.05 -16.27
C HIS A 8 11.94 -12.62 -16.35
N SER A 9 11.66 -13.69 -15.61
CA SER A 9 10.31 -14.23 -15.42
C SER A 9 9.52 -13.33 -14.47
N HIS A 10 8.70 -12.43 -15.02
CA HIS A 10 7.69 -11.72 -14.22
C HIS A 10 6.57 -12.70 -13.85
N PRO A 11 6.28 -12.96 -12.56
CA PRO A 11 5.07 -13.65 -12.17
C PRO A 11 3.89 -12.76 -12.53
N SER A 12 2.98 -13.27 -13.36
CA SER A 12 1.72 -12.61 -13.71
C SER A 12 0.88 -12.41 -12.45
N TYR A 13 0.95 -11.22 -11.86
CA TYR A 13 0.14 -10.86 -10.71
C TYR A 13 -1.31 -10.66 -11.16
N HIS A 14 -2.17 -11.63 -10.86
CA HIS A 14 -3.61 -11.51 -11.05
C HIS A 14 -4.24 -11.10 -9.70
N PRO A 15 -4.81 -9.89 -9.57
CA PRO A 15 -5.46 -9.51 -8.32
C PRO A 15 -6.68 -10.42 -8.06
N PRO A 16 -6.89 -10.87 -6.82
CA PRO A 16 -8.01 -11.74 -6.49
C PRO A 16 -9.35 -10.98 -6.62
N ASN A 17 -10.29 -11.58 -7.36
CA ASN A 17 -11.65 -11.10 -7.48
C ASN A 17 -12.38 -11.25 -6.14
N HIS A 18 -12.60 -10.14 -5.44
CA HIS A 18 -13.34 -10.13 -4.18
C HIS A 18 -14.85 -10.07 -4.45
N THR A 19 -15.52 -11.23 -4.44
CA THR A 19 -16.97 -11.34 -4.42
C THR A 19 -17.51 -10.79 -3.09
N LYS A 20 -18.14 -9.62 -3.15
CA LYS A 20 -18.66 -8.85 -2.01
C LYS A 20 -19.82 -9.58 -1.30
N SER A 21 -19.54 -10.29 -0.22
CA SER A 21 -20.53 -10.83 0.73
C SER A 21 -20.97 -9.80 1.79
N GLY A 22 -21.47 -8.64 1.38
CA GLY A 22 -21.85 -7.58 2.34
C GLY A 22 -22.66 -6.44 1.75
N TRP A 23 -23.85 -6.72 1.22
CA TRP A 23 -24.68 -5.71 0.56
C TRP A 23 -25.23 -4.64 1.53
N LEU A 24 -25.38 -4.95 2.83
CA LEU A 24 -25.89 -4.00 3.84
C LEU A 24 -24.81 -3.07 4.42
N ASN A 25 -23.54 -3.47 4.45
CA ASN A 25 -22.44 -2.67 5.03
C ASN A 25 -21.81 -1.68 4.03
N ASN A 26 -22.03 -1.88 2.73
CA ASN A 26 -21.51 -1.03 1.65
C ASN A 26 -22.32 0.26 1.45
N LEU A 27 -23.63 0.29 1.75
CA LEU A 27 -24.48 1.44 1.37
C LEU A 27 -24.24 2.70 2.21
N LEU A 28 -23.90 2.57 3.49
CA LEU A 28 -23.76 3.72 4.42
C LEU A 28 -22.32 4.26 4.53
N ASN A 29 -21.30 3.41 4.37
CA ASN A 29 -19.90 3.78 4.62
C ASN A 29 -19.14 4.17 3.33
N GLN A 30 -19.59 3.69 2.17
CA GLN A 30 -18.89 3.95 0.90
C GLN A 30 -19.14 5.38 0.41
N SER A 31 -20.38 5.88 0.50
CA SER A 31 -20.76 7.19 -0.06
C SER A 31 -20.08 8.41 0.60
N LEU A 32 -19.76 8.37 1.90
CA LEU A 32 -19.14 9.49 2.62
C LEU A 32 -17.62 9.59 2.39
N LEU A 33 -16.95 8.45 2.21
CA LEU A 33 -15.50 8.40 2.02
C LEU A 33 -15.09 8.41 0.54
N ASN A 34 -16.04 8.23 -0.39
CA ASN A 34 -15.81 8.35 -1.82
C ASN A 34 -15.11 9.66 -2.26
N PRO A 35 -15.50 10.87 -1.80
CA PRO A 35 -14.77 12.08 -2.18
C PRO A 35 -13.32 12.07 -1.71
N VAL A 36 -13.05 11.49 -0.53
CA VAL A 36 -11.69 11.36 0.01
C VAL A 36 -10.88 10.33 -0.78
N ARG A 37 -11.50 9.20 -1.17
CA ARG A 37 -10.89 8.20 -2.06
C ARG A 37 -10.51 8.81 -3.41
N ASP A 38 -11.45 9.50 -4.04
CA ASP A 38 -11.22 10.13 -5.34
C ASP A 38 -10.15 11.20 -5.24
N TRP A 39 -10.13 11.96 -4.14
CA TRP A 39 -9.07 12.92 -3.87
C TRP A 39 -7.71 12.22 -3.74
N LEU A 40 -7.58 11.21 -2.87
CA LEU A 40 -6.35 10.41 -2.72
C LEU A 40 -5.88 9.81 -4.06
N ASN A 41 -6.80 9.30 -4.86
CA ASN A 41 -6.52 8.74 -6.18
C ASN A 41 -6.08 9.78 -7.21
N ARG A 42 -6.47 11.05 -7.04
CA ARG A 42 -6.09 12.17 -7.92
C ARG A 42 -4.85 12.93 -7.44
N VAL A 43 -4.44 12.76 -6.18
CA VAL A 43 -3.23 13.41 -5.66
C VAL A 43 -2.02 12.94 -6.47
N SER A 44 -1.43 13.90 -7.18
CA SER A 44 -0.14 13.76 -7.86
C SER A 44 0.95 14.29 -6.93
N ILE A 45 1.94 13.46 -6.65
CA ILE A 45 3.06 13.81 -5.78
C ILE A 45 4.10 14.51 -6.65
N LYS A 46 4.30 15.81 -6.39
CA LYS A 46 5.26 16.67 -7.12
C LYS A 46 6.28 17.34 -6.21
N ASN A 47 6.34 16.92 -4.95
CA ASN A 47 7.19 17.52 -3.94
C ASN A 47 7.93 16.44 -3.16
N TYR A 48 9.26 16.48 -3.23
CA TYR A 48 10.14 15.51 -2.58
C TYR A 48 9.94 15.42 -1.07
N ARG A 49 9.64 16.54 -0.39
CA ARG A 49 9.41 16.56 1.07
C ARG A 49 8.16 15.78 1.43
N ILE A 50 7.08 16.01 0.68
CA ILE A 50 5.81 15.33 0.89
C ILE A 50 5.97 13.84 0.59
N ALA A 51 6.69 13.50 -0.48
CA ALA A 51 6.96 12.10 -0.83
C ALA A 51 7.70 11.36 0.31
N HIS A 52 8.74 11.98 0.89
CA HIS A 52 9.42 11.41 2.05
C HIS A 52 8.52 11.24 3.27
N VAL A 53 7.69 12.23 3.58
CA VAL A 53 6.74 12.15 4.70
C VAL A 53 5.76 11.01 4.47
N ILE A 54 5.22 10.86 3.26
CA ILE A 54 4.30 9.76 2.92
C ILE A 54 5.01 8.40 3.12
N CYS A 55 6.23 8.25 2.62
CA CYS A 55 7.01 7.01 2.76
C CYS A 55 7.41 6.70 4.22
N GLN A 56 7.46 7.71 5.09
CA GLN A 56 7.73 7.54 6.52
C GLN A 56 6.46 7.24 7.33
N VAL A 57 5.35 7.89 6.99
CA VAL A 57 4.08 7.78 7.74
C VAL A 57 3.36 6.48 7.42
N ILE A 58 3.33 6.09 6.15
CA ILE A 58 2.65 4.86 5.71
C ILE A 58 3.67 3.73 5.72
N PRO A 59 3.57 2.71 6.57
CA PRO A 59 4.54 1.62 6.62
C PRO A 59 4.51 0.72 5.38
N CYS A 60 5.62 0.00 5.15
CA CYS A 60 5.75 -1.04 4.11
C CYS A 60 4.90 -2.29 4.41
N CYS A 61 4.71 -2.62 5.68
CA CYS A 61 3.94 -3.75 6.16
C CYS A 61 2.59 -3.28 6.72
N CYS A 62 1.58 -4.15 6.69
CA CYS A 62 0.26 -3.85 7.23
C CYS A 62 0.38 -3.64 8.75
N PRO A 63 0.07 -2.44 9.29
CA PRO A 63 0.33 -2.12 10.71
C PRO A 63 -0.53 -2.91 11.68
N PHE A 64 -1.58 -3.55 11.17
CA PHE A 64 -2.51 -4.37 11.94
C PHE A 64 -2.03 -5.81 12.10
N GLU A 65 -1.20 -6.30 11.18
CA GLU A 65 -0.63 -7.64 11.30
C GLU A 65 0.53 -7.60 12.29
N ARG A 66 0.30 -8.11 13.50
CA ARG A 66 1.33 -8.17 14.53
C ARG A 66 1.04 -9.28 15.52
N ASN A 67 2.11 -9.82 16.07
CA ASN A 67 2.05 -10.72 17.21
C ASN A 67 2.06 -9.89 18.49
N ILE A 68 1.15 -10.20 19.41
CA ILE A 68 1.11 -9.59 20.74
C ILE A 68 1.28 -10.70 21.76
N ASP A 69 2.33 -10.61 22.57
CA ASP A 69 2.57 -11.53 23.67
C ASP A 69 1.86 -11.01 24.93
N LEU A 70 0.81 -11.70 25.36
CA LEU A 70 0.15 -11.46 26.63
C LEU A 70 0.23 -12.72 27.50
N LEU A 71 0.75 -12.57 28.72
CA LEU A 71 0.76 -13.63 29.74
C LEU A 71 1.40 -14.96 29.26
N GLY A 72 2.47 -14.87 28.46
CA GLY A 72 3.16 -16.05 27.92
C GLY A 72 2.43 -16.75 26.78
N ARG A 73 1.38 -16.14 26.21
CA ARG A 73 0.69 -16.61 25.01
C ARG A 73 0.83 -15.58 23.90
N THR A 74 1.26 -16.03 22.73
CA THR A 74 1.36 -15.20 21.53
C THR A 74 0.01 -15.15 20.82
N PHE A 75 -0.59 -13.97 20.76
CA PHE A 75 -1.80 -13.71 19.98
C PHE A 75 -1.41 -13.14 18.64
N HIS A 76 -1.69 -13.87 17.56
CA HIS A 76 -1.47 -13.41 16.20
C HIS A 76 -2.69 -12.58 15.74
N ILE A 77 -2.49 -11.29 15.50
CA ILE A 77 -3.48 -10.46 14.80
C ILE A 77 -3.23 -10.65 13.29
N PRO A 78 -4.19 -11.20 12.54
CA PRO A 78 -4.02 -11.41 11.11
C PRO A 78 -3.95 -10.08 10.35
N ALA A 79 -3.58 -10.15 9.08
CA ALA A 79 -3.63 -9.04 8.13
C ALA A 79 -5.06 -8.47 7.98
N LEU A 80 -5.44 -7.55 8.87
CA LEU A 80 -6.75 -6.86 8.86
C LEU A 80 -6.78 -5.71 7.85
N CYS A 81 -6.06 -5.84 6.75
CA CYS A 81 -5.83 -4.77 5.77
C CYS A 81 -7.12 -4.34 5.03
N LYS A 82 -8.25 -5.03 5.23
CA LYS A 82 -9.60 -4.66 4.75
C LYS A 82 -10.46 -3.88 5.75
N LEU A 83 -10.01 -3.73 6.99
CA LEU A 83 -10.83 -3.06 8.03
C LEU A 83 -10.86 -1.55 7.82
N ASN A 84 -9.77 -0.96 7.28
CA ASN A 84 -9.75 0.43 6.85
C ASN A 84 -10.26 0.54 5.40
N PRO A 85 -11.38 1.24 5.15
CA PRO A 85 -11.89 1.45 3.79
C PRO A 85 -10.85 2.11 2.88
N LEU A 86 -9.97 2.96 3.39
CA LEU A 86 -9.00 3.72 2.58
C LEU A 86 -7.64 3.03 2.42
N TYR A 87 -7.50 1.77 2.83
CA TYR A 87 -6.21 1.09 2.86
C TYR A 87 -5.56 1.00 1.47
N ASP A 88 -6.32 0.57 0.47
CA ASP A 88 -5.81 0.39 -0.90
C ASP A 88 -5.33 1.72 -1.49
N GLU A 89 -6.05 2.81 -1.23
CA GLU A 89 -5.67 4.16 -1.67
C GLU A 89 -4.41 4.67 -0.95
N LEU A 90 -4.23 4.34 0.34
CA LEU A 90 -3.02 4.68 1.11
C LEU A 90 -1.80 3.89 0.64
N VAL A 91 -1.96 2.62 0.29
CA VAL A 91 -0.87 1.84 -0.31
C VAL A 91 -0.54 2.38 -1.70
N ALA A 92 -1.55 2.74 -2.49
CA ALA A 92 -1.35 3.35 -3.80
C ALA A 92 -0.60 4.69 -3.74
N ILE A 93 -0.93 5.58 -2.78
CA ILE A 93 -0.22 6.86 -2.65
C ILE A 93 1.23 6.66 -2.20
N ARG A 94 1.50 5.68 -1.32
CA ARG A 94 2.87 5.30 -0.93
C ARG A 94 3.67 4.80 -2.13
N PHE A 95 3.09 3.92 -2.94
CA PHE A 95 3.75 3.44 -4.16
C PHE A 95 4.11 4.59 -5.10
N ARG A 96 3.16 5.50 -5.36
CA ARG A 96 3.41 6.70 -6.16
C ARG A 96 4.50 7.59 -5.57
N ALA A 97 4.56 7.72 -4.24
CA ALA A 97 5.58 8.51 -3.55
C ALA A 97 6.97 7.90 -3.75
N LEU A 98 7.08 6.58 -3.64
CA LEU A 98 8.32 5.84 -3.87
C LEU A 98 8.77 5.97 -5.33
N SER A 99 7.87 5.77 -6.30
CA SER A 99 8.16 5.96 -7.72
C SER A 99 8.62 7.38 -8.03
N TYR A 100 7.96 8.40 -7.47
CA TYR A 100 8.39 9.79 -7.65
C TYR A 100 9.81 10.05 -7.11
N LEU A 101 10.14 9.48 -5.94
CA LEU A 101 11.48 9.62 -5.36
C LEU A 101 12.55 8.88 -6.16
N ALA A 102 12.25 7.67 -6.65
CA ALA A 102 13.20 6.85 -7.40
C ALA A 102 13.35 7.31 -8.85
N ASP A 103 12.25 7.48 -9.58
CA ASP A 103 12.24 7.69 -11.03
C ASP A 103 12.42 9.17 -11.40
N GLU A 104 11.72 10.09 -10.71
CA GLU A 104 11.78 11.52 -11.03
C GLU A 104 12.91 12.25 -10.28
N CYS A 105 13.10 11.96 -8.99
CA CYS A 105 14.12 12.63 -8.17
C CYS A 105 15.47 11.92 -8.17
N GLY A 106 15.54 10.64 -8.59
CA GLY A 106 16.78 9.86 -8.57
C GLY A 106 17.37 9.61 -7.17
N GLN A 107 16.53 9.61 -6.13
CA GLN A 107 16.98 9.41 -4.75
C GLN A 107 17.04 7.93 -4.37
N ASP A 108 17.96 7.59 -3.46
CA ASP A 108 17.98 6.26 -2.87
C ASP A 108 16.77 6.04 -1.94
N ILE A 109 15.89 5.14 -2.36
CA ILE A 109 14.68 4.76 -1.64
C ILE A 109 14.85 3.48 -0.81
N THR A 110 16.05 2.88 -0.78
CA THR A 110 16.32 1.62 -0.06
C THR A 110 15.90 1.70 1.41
N LYS A 111 16.07 2.88 2.03
CA LYS A 111 15.63 3.17 3.42
C LYS A 111 14.13 3.01 3.67
N TYR A 112 13.31 3.02 2.63
CA TYR A 112 11.85 2.91 2.73
C TYR A 112 11.33 1.54 2.33
N ILE A 113 12.18 0.67 1.77
CA ILE A 113 11.80 -0.67 1.36
C ILE A 113 12.01 -1.62 2.54
N CYS A 114 11.01 -2.47 2.73
CA CYS A 114 11.07 -3.70 3.50
C CYS A 114 10.81 -4.82 2.47
#